data_AF-A0A914NM72-F1
#
_entry.id   AF-A0A914NM72-F1
#
_cell.length_a   1.000
_cell.length_b   1.000
_cell.length_c   1.000
_cell.angle_alpha   90.00
_cell.angle_beta   90.00
_cell.angle_gamma   90.00
#
_symmetry.space_group_name_H-M   'P 1'
#
loop_
_entity.id
_entity.type
_entity.pdbx_description
1 polymer ?
#
loop_
_entity_poly.entity_id
_entity_poly.type
_entity_poly.pdbx_seq_one_letter_code
_entity_poly.pdbx_strand_id
1 'polypeptide(L)'
;DNFIKTSKYSLLTFVPVNLFQQFTRIANFYFLVLLCLQCIPQISSVNWVYTLVPLSFVLLCSAIKDGYDDLRSGLASLSRHNLSAEAENYILLLYQIPHAIDILDRIITRNVTRNGCELQRHRNDRIVNQRVAYVLRYNTKRGKIDICEEEWMNVKVGDIVRMESGDFIAADLLLLSTSDSGICYIETAELDGETNLKTRMALPCTTEMGDIIDKIYEFDGLIVCEPPNNRLDQFNGRLEWLGQKYNLDNNNMLLRGCCLRNTRFCYGVVVFAGADTKLMQNSGESPLKRTSLDKFLNILILGIVLFLFVCTLICTLMTGFWEQIVGRHFRVFLPWDEIVPRIKNLTTVQLPVVQGVTSFLGDDSGAEERAIAPSQVLFIVALQFFSYIILLNTVVPISLYISVEMIRLAHSKFINSDLKMYDPKTDTPANARTSTLNEELGQVQYVFSDKTGTLTQNVM
;
A
#
# COMPACT_ATOMS: atom_id res chain seq x y z
N ASP A 1 -24.18 3.33 -3.20
CA ASP A 1 -23.74 1.92 -3.24
C ASP A 1 -23.15 1.51 -1.91
N ASN A 2 -23.39 0.28 -1.45
CA ASN A 2 -22.87 -0.22 -0.16
C ASN A 2 -21.51 -0.93 -0.28
N PHE A 3 -20.82 -0.75 -1.41
CA PHE A 3 -19.51 -1.34 -1.67
C PHE A 3 -18.43 -0.68 -0.81
N ILE A 4 -17.68 -1.51 -0.06
CA ILE A 4 -16.48 -1.08 0.67
C ILE A 4 -15.24 -1.38 -0.16
N LYS A 5 -14.33 -0.41 -0.18
CA LYS A 5 -12.95 -0.59 -0.64
C LYS A 5 -11.98 0.08 0.31
N THR A 6 -11.23 -0.70 1.07
CA THR A 6 -10.15 -0.24 1.94
C THR A 6 -8.78 -0.32 1.26
N SER A 7 -8.71 -1.00 0.12
CA SER A 7 -7.50 -1.08 -0.71
C SER A 7 -7.22 0.19 -1.54
N LYS A 8 -5.96 0.61 -1.56
CA LYS A 8 -5.37 1.70 -2.33
C LYS A 8 -5.03 1.33 -3.78
N TYR A 9 -4.56 0.12 -4.06
CA TYR A 9 -4.11 -0.26 -5.42
C TYR A 9 -5.09 -1.15 -6.17
N SER A 10 -5.23 -0.96 -7.48
CA SER A 10 -5.77 -1.95 -8.43
C SER A 10 -4.63 -2.76 -9.07
N LEU A 11 -4.96 -3.91 -9.69
CA LEU A 11 -4.01 -4.78 -10.41
C LEU A 11 -3.16 -4.02 -11.43
N LEU A 12 -3.78 -3.10 -12.17
CA LEU A 12 -3.11 -2.31 -13.21
C LEU A 12 -2.28 -1.15 -12.65
N THR A 13 -2.68 -0.61 -11.49
CA THR A 13 -1.97 0.51 -10.86
C THR A 13 -0.81 0.05 -9.98
N PHE A 14 -0.67 -1.25 -9.72
CA PHE A 14 0.34 -1.75 -8.79
C PHE A 14 1.76 -1.45 -9.25
N VAL A 15 2.14 -1.88 -10.45
CA VAL A 15 3.51 -1.69 -10.97
C VAL A 15 3.90 -0.21 -10.99
N PRO A 16 3.11 0.71 -11.59
CA PRO A 16 3.50 2.11 -11.64
C PRO A 16 3.53 2.77 -10.25
N VAL A 17 2.58 2.45 -9.36
CA VAL A 17 2.54 3.07 -8.03
C VAL A 17 3.59 2.49 -7.09
N ASN A 18 3.86 1.18 -7.16
CA ASN A 18 4.93 0.53 -6.39
C ASN A 18 6.30 1.07 -6.82
N LEU A 19 6.55 1.15 -8.14
CA LEU A 19 7.79 1.70 -8.66
C LEU A 19 7.95 3.19 -8.27
N PHE A 20 6.89 3.98 -8.38
CA PHE A 20 6.88 5.37 -7.92
C PHE A 20 7.22 5.46 -6.43
N GLN A 21 6.62 4.61 -5.60
CA GLN A 21 6.90 4.55 -4.16
C GLN A 21 8.33 4.13 -3.85
N GLN A 22 8.89 3.16 -4.57
CA GLN A 22 10.28 2.80 -4.44
C GLN A 22 11.19 3.97 -4.78
N PHE A 23 10.88 4.78 -5.80
CA PHE A 23 11.63 6.00 -6.13
C PHE A 23 11.35 7.20 -5.22
N THR A 24 10.28 7.19 -4.40
CA THR A 24 10.14 8.20 -3.32
C THR A 24 11.20 8.03 -2.21
N ARG A 25 11.94 6.91 -2.21
CA ARG A 25 13.10 6.73 -1.33
C ARG A 25 14.29 7.51 -1.89
N ILE A 26 14.92 8.32 -1.04
CA ILE A 26 16.00 9.23 -1.42
C ILE A 26 17.16 8.49 -2.11
N ALA A 27 17.50 7.29 -1.62
CA ALA A 27 18.56 6.47 -2.21
C ALA A 27 18.28 6.03 -3.65
N ASN A 28 17.08 5.48 -3.88
CA ASN A 28 16.68 5.03 -5.22
C ASN A 28 16.62 6.21 -6.19
N PHE A 29 16.16 7.37 -5.71
CA PHE A 29 16.20 8.61 -6.47
C PHE A 29 17.63 9.06 -6.78
N TYR A 30 18.55 8.99 -5.81
CA TYR A 30 19.98 9.30 -6.02
C TYR A 30 20.60 8.41 -7.11
N PHE A 31 20.38 7.09 -7.06
CA PHE A 31 20.89 6.18 -8.08
C PHE A 31 20.22 6.37 -9.45
N LEU A 32 18.95 6.77 -9.48
CA LEU A 32 18.27 7.17 -10.71
C LEU A 32 18.93 8.40 -11.34
N VAL A 33 19.22 9.43 -10.55
CA VAL A 33 19.93 10.64 -11.01
C VAL A 33 21.32 10.29 -11.53
N LEU A 34 22.07 9.44 -10.81
CA LEU A 34 23.38 8.96 -11.27
C LEU A 34 23.29 8.20 -12.59
N LEU A 35 22.29 7.34 -12.76
CA LEU A 35 22.07 6.61 -14.00
C LEU A 35 21.82 7.59 -15.16
N CYS A 36 20.99 8.61 -14.95
CA CYS A 36 20.76 9.66 -15.95
C CYS A 36 22.04 10.41 -16.31
N LEU A 37 22.89 10.73 -15.33
CA LEU A 37 24.19 11.37 -15.57
C LEU A 37 25.16 10.46 -16.35
N GLN A 38 25.17 9.16 -16.07
CA GLN A 38 26.03 8.18 -16.76
C GLN A 38 25.58 7.86 -18.19
N CYS A 39 24.32 8.11 -18.53
CA CYS A 39 23.82 8.02 -19.90
C CYS A 39 24.46 9.08 -20.82
N ILE A 40 25.09 10.13 -20.28
CA ILE A 40 25.78 11.17 -21.04
C ILE A 40 27.23 10.73 -21.29
N PRO A 41 27.59 10.27 -22.50
CA PRO A 41 28.92 9.72 -22.78
C PRO A 41 30.05 10.76 -22.64
N GLN A 42 29.74 12.05 -22.71
CA GLN A 42 30.71 13.14 -22.56
C GLN A 42 31.20 13.32 -21.11
N ILE A 43 30.44 12.85 -20.13
CA ILE A 43 30.73 13.03 -18.69
C ILE A 43 31.14 11.70 -18.06
N SER A 44 30.55 10.61 -18.55
CA SER A 44 30.67 9.30 -17.93
C SER A 44 32.01 8.64 -18.22
N SER A 45 32.81 8.45 -17.18
CA SER A 45 34.03 7.64 -17.19
C SER A 45 33.75 6.13 -17.03
N VAL A 46 32.51 5.77 -16.68
CA VAL A 46 32.07 4.40 -16.36
C VAL A 46 30.81 4.07 -17.17
N ASN A 47 30.66 2.81 -17.60
CA ASN A 47 29.47 2.39 -18.33
C ASN A 47 28.22 2.38 -17.43
N TRP A 48 27.10 2.95 -17.90
CA TRP A 48 25.81 3.01 -17.19
C TRP A 48 25.28 1.64 -16.75
N VAL A 49 25.68 0.57 -17.46
CA VAL A 49 25.33 -0.82 -17.13
C VAL A 49 25.70 -1.17 -15.69
N TYR A 50 26.83 -0.69 -15.17
CA TYR A 50 27.31 -1.01 -13.82
C TYR A 50 26.44 -0.41 -12.71
N THR A 51 25.65 0.64 -13.00
CA THR A 51 24.68 1.21 -12.04
C THR A 51 23.28 0.63 -12.27
N LEU A 52 22.88 0.43 -13.54
CA LEU A 52 21.55 -0.10 -13.84
C LEU A 52 21.35 -1.52 -13.32
N VAL A 53 22.33 -2.41 -13.51
CA VAL A 53 22.19 -3.83 -13.15
C VAL A 53 21.96 -3.99 -11.63
N PRO A 54 22.79 -3.41 -10.73
CA PRO A 54 22.54 -3.47 -9.30
C PRO A 54 21.22 -2.80 -8.89
N LEU A 55 20.90 -1.62 -9.46
CA LEU A 55 19.66 -0.92 -9.12
C LEU A 55 18.43 -1.75 -9.52
N SER A 56 18.42 -2.31 -10.72
CA SER A 56 17.33 -3.16 -11.21
C SER A 56 17.19 -4.42 -10.38
N PHE A 57 18.30 -5.03 -9.98
CA PHE A 57 18.30 -6.18 -9.08
C PHE A 57 17.71 -5.83 -7.70
N VAL A 58 18.10 -4.69 -7.12
CA VAL A 58 17.53 -4.23 -5.83
C VAL A 58 16.04 -3.99 -5.96
N LEU A 59 15.60 -3.21 -6.95
CA LEU A 59 14.18 -2.92 -7.16
C LEU A 59 13.36 -4.20 -7.40
N LEU A 60 13.92 -5.15 -8.16
CA LEU A 60 13.31 -6.45 -8.39
C LEU A 60 13.20 -7.27 -7.10
N CYS A 61 14.28 -7.38 -6.32
CA CYS A 61 14.27 -8.10 -5.05
C CYS A 61 13.30 -7.48 -4.05
N SER A 62 13.24 -6.15 -3.94
CA SER A 62 12.26 -5.45 -3.12
C SER A 62 10.84 -5.73 -3.59
N ALA A 63 10.58 -5.71 -4.91
CA ALA A 63 9.26 -6.02 -5.46
C ALA A 63 8.86 -7.49 -5.24
N ILE A 64 9.80 -8.44 -5.40
CA ILE A 64 9.57 -9.86 -5.13
C ILE A 64 9.30 -10.09 -3.65
N LYS A 65 10.10 -9.48 -2.77
CA LYS A 65 9.92 -9.49 -1.32
C LYS A 65 8.51 -9.03 -0.97
N ASP A 66 8.16 -7.82 -1.41
CA ASP A 66 6.88 -7.19 -1.08
C ASP A 66 5.76 -8.11 -1.57
N GLY A 67 5.88 -8.68 -2.78
CA GLY A 67 4.96 -9.70 -3.29
C GLY A 67 4.94 -11.04 -2.51
N TYR A 68 6.05 -11.46 -1.90
CA TYR A 68 6.16 -12.71 -1.12
C TYR A 68 5.50 -12.61 0.26
N ASP A 69 5.80 -11.56 1.04
CA ASP A 69 5.17 -11.31 2.35
C ASP A 69 3.64 -11.27 2.23
N ASP A 70 3.23 -10.81 1.06
CA ASP A 70 1.89 -10.62 0.62
C ASP A 70 1.18 -11.93 0.18
N LEU A 71 1.81 -12.76 -0.66
CA LEU A 71 1.28 -14.08 -1.04
C LEU A 71 1.13 -15.00 0.17
N ARG A 72 2.11 -14.98 1.08
CA ARG A 72 2.11 -15.78 2.30
C ARG A 72 0.93 -15.45 3.21
N SER A 73 0.63 -14.17 3.40
CA SER A 73 -0.52 -13.71 4.18
C SER A 73 -1.86 -14.18 3.58
N GLY A 74 -1.95 -14.23 2.25
CA GLY A 74 -3.12 -14.75 1.53
C GLY A 74 -3.30 -16.27 1.63
N LEU A 75 -2.21 -17.04 1.48
CA LEU A 75 -2.24 -18.51 1.55
C LEU A 75 -2.51 -19.03 2.97
N ALA A 76 -1.91 -18.41 4.00
CA ALA A 76 -2.12 -18.79 5.40
C ALA A 76 -3.58 -18.66 5.85
N SER A 77 -4.37 -17.79 5.22
CA SER A 77 -5.81 -17.64 5.48
C SER A 77 -6.69 -18.57 4.63
N LEU A 78 -6.22 -19.06 3.47
CA LEU A 78 -6.90 -20.11 2.70
C LEU A 78 -6.81 -21.47 3.39
N SER A 79 -5.66 -21.77 3.99
CA SER A 79 -5.45 -23.01 4.73
C SER A 79 -6.46 -23.18 5.87
N ARG A 80 -6.86 -22.09 6.54
CA ARG A 80 -7.81 -22.11 7.67
C ARG A 80 -9.27 -22.37 7.31
N HIS A 81 -9.68 -22.12 6.06
CA HIS A 81 -11.07 -22.26 5.65
C HIS A 81 -11.38 -23.55 4.88
N ASN A 82 -10.37 -24.22 4.29
CA ASN A 82 -10.61 -25.34 3.37
C ASN A 82 -9.81 -26.62 3.65
N LEU A 83 -9.03 -26.73 4.72
CA LEU A 83 -8.37 -28.01 5.03
C LEU A 83 -9.14 -28.79 6.10
N SER A 84 -9.79 -29.88 5.68
CA SER A 84 -9.89 -31.05 6.54
C SER A 84 -8.47 -31.55 6.83
N ALA A 85 -8.27 -32.09 8.03
CA ALA A 85 -6.97 -32.53 8.58
C ALA A 85 -6.18 -33.54 7.70
N GLU A 86 -6.75 -34.02 6.59
CA GLU A 86 -6.09 -34.95 5.66
C GLU A 86 -5.13 -34.26 4.67
N ALA A 87 -5.32 -32.99 4.34
CA ALA A 87 -4.49 -32.31 3.33
C ALA A 87 -3.11 -31.85 3.85
N GLU A 88 -2.92 -31.74 5.18
CA GLU A 88 -1.62 -31.40 5.76
C GLU A 88 -0.59 -32.52 5.58
N ASN A 89 -1.02 -33.78 5.63
CA ASN A 89 -0.14 -34.94 5.44
C ASN A 89 0.40 -35.04 4.00
N TYR A 90 -0.35 -34.57 2.99
CA TYR A 90 0.12 -34.57 1.60
C TYR A 90 1.12 -33.45 1.31
N ILE A 91 1.02 -32.30 1.99
CA ILE A 91 1.93 -31.16 1.79
C ILE A 91 3.29 -31.42 2.44
N LEU A 92 3.33 -32.11 3.60
CA LEU A 92 4.58 -32.53 4.24
C LEU A 92 5.33 -33.60 3.43
N LEU A 93 4.61 -34.50 2.75
CA LEU A 93 5.20 -35.51 1.85
C LEU A 93 5.79 -34.90 0.57
N LEU A 94 5.26 -33.78 0.09
CA LEU A 94 5.81 -33.06 -1.07
C LEU A 94 7.14 -32.36 -0.79
N TYR A 95 7.45 -32.04 0.48
CA TYR A 95 8.72 -31.43 0.88
C TYR A 95 9.92 -32.40 0.86
N GLN A 96 9.68 -33.70 0.65
CA GLN A 96 10.70 -34.75 0.54
C GLN A 96 11.09 -35.11 -0.90
N ILE A 97 10.47 -34.50 -1.91
CA ILE A 97 10.74 -34.82 -3.32
C ILE A 97 11.65 -33.74 -3.94
N PRO A 98 12.90 -34.05 -4.32
CA PRO A 98 13.84 -33.06 -4.86
C PRO A 98 13.40 -32.43 -6.19
N HIS A 99 12.39 -32.97 -6.87
CA HIS A 99 11.77 -32.41 -8.08
C HIS A 99 10.58 -31.47 -7.82
N ALA A 100 10.12 -31.33 -6.57
CA ALA A 100 9.01 -30.44 -6.23
C ALA A 100 9.35 -28.96 -6.43
N ILE A 101 10.63 -28.59 -6.33
CA ILE A 101 11.12 -27.23 -6.59
C ILE A 101 10.81 -26.79 -8.02
N ASP A 102 10.92 -27.69 -9.00
CA ASP A 102 10.73 -27.38 -10.43
C ASP A 102 9.24 -27.27 -10.82
N ILE A 103 8.38 -28.02 -10.12
CA ILE A 103 6.92 -27.92 -10.24
C ILE A 103 6.41 -26.68 -9.49
N LEU A 104 6.98 -26.37 -8.31
CA LEU A 104 6.76 -25.13 -7.60
C LEU A 104 7.24 -23.95 -8.46
N ASP A 105 8.38 -24.02 -9.12
CA ASP A 105 8.89 -22.93 -9.97
C ASP A 105 7.99 -22.67 -11.18
N ARG A 106 7.39 -23.73 -11.75
CA ARG A 106 6.35 -23.63 -12.82
C ARG A 106 4.99 -23.13 -12.32
N ILE A 107 4.60 -23.43 -11.08
CA ILE A 107 3.37 -22.91 -10.44
C ILE A 107 3.57 -21.46 -9.98
N ILE A 108 4.79 -21.12 -9.55
CA ILE A 108 5.22 -19.78 -9.15
C ILE A 108 5.25 -18.89 -10.40
N THR A 109 5.89 -19.28 -11.50
CA THR A 109 5.95 -18.48 -12.74
C THR A 109 4.59 -18.21 -13.39
N ARG A 110 3.57 -19.07 -13.18
CA ARG A 110 2.21 -18.81 -13.68
C ARG A 110 1.35 -17.94 -12.76
N ASN A 111 1.77 -17.69 -11.51
CA ASN A 111 1.00 -16.93 -10.52
C ASN A 111 1.76 -15.72 -9.94
N VAL A 112 2.94 -15.37 -10.46
CA VAL A 112 3.66 -14.15 -10.08
C VAL A 112 2.90 -12.94 -10.60
N THR A 113 2.01 -12.41 -9.76
CA THR A 113 1.68 -10.98 -9.58
C THR A 113 0.46 -10.93 -8.66
N ARG A 114 0.64 -10.92 -7.33
CA ARG A 114 -0.44 -10.59 -6.38
C ARG A 114 0.10 -10.29 -4.98
N ASN A 115 -0.02 -9.02 -4.62
CA ASN A 115 0.43 -8.33 -3.39
C ASN A 115 -0.72 -8.29 -2.36
N GLY A 116 -0.52 -8.19 -1.03
CA GLY A 116 -1.06 -9.11 -0.02
C GLY A 116 -1.28 -8.60 1.41
N CYS A 117 -0.66 -7.52 1.86
CA CYS A 117 -1.33 -6.61 2.81
C CYS A 117 -2.54 -5.99 2.10
N GLU A 118 -2.33 -5.65 0.82
CA GLU A 118 -3.39 -5.16 -0.04
C GLU A 118 -4.32 -6.26 -0.56
N LEU A 119 -3.84 -7.47 -0.90
CA LEU A 119 -4.74 -8.59 -1.23
C LEU A 119 -5.60 -8.94 -0.03
N GLN A 120 -5.06 -8.89 1.18
CA GLN A 120 -5.85 -9.15 2.37
C GLN A 120 -6.93 -8.09 2.55
N ARG A 121 -6.65 -6.81 2.28
CA ARG A 121 -7.69 -5.77 2.21
C ARG A 121 -8.69 -6.04 1.11
N HIS A 122 -8.26 -6.25 -0.14
CA HIS A 122 -9.14 -6.60 -1.26
C HIS A 122 -9.98 -7.85 -0.99
N ARG A 123 -9.41 -8.85 -0.31
CA ARG A 123 -10.10 -10.10 0.04
C ARG A 123 -11.05 -9.89 1.20
N ASN A 124 -10.67 -9.15 2.24
CA ASN A 124 -11.57 -8.79 3.34
C ASN A 124 -12.71 -7.92 2.82
N ASP A 125 -12.40 -6.91 2.02
CA ASP A 125 -13.37 -6.09 1.30
C ASP A 125 -14.29 -7.00 0.48
N ARG A 126 -13.74 -7.94 -0.31
CA ARG A 126 -14.54 -8.89 -1.07
C ARG A 126 -15.42 -9.78 -0.18
N ILE A 127 -14.88 -10.32 0.91
CA ILE A 127 -15.62 -11.16 1.87
C ILE A 127 -16.78 -10.35 2.46
N VAL A 128 -16.51 -9.13 2.92
CA VAL A 128 -17.53 -8.24 3.51
C VAL A 128 -18.57 -7.84 2.46
N ASN A 129 -18.15 -7.48 1.25
CA ASN A 129 -19.03 -7.10 0.15
C ASN A 129 -19.92 -8.26 -0.33
N GLN A 130 -19.43 -9.51 -0.23
CA GLN A 130 -20.13 -10.72 -0.61
C GLN A 130 -20.90 -11.38 0.53
N ARG A 131 -20.93 -10.79 1.74
CA ARG A 131 -21.83 -11.25 2.80
C ARG A 131 -23.27 -11.12 2.33
N VAL A 132 -24.12 -12.04 2.77
CA VAL A 132 -25.54 -12.03 2.40
C VAL A 132 -26.32 -11.16 3.39
N ALA A 133 -27.28 -10.41 2.88
CA ALA A 133 -28.30 -9.69 3.63
C ALA A 133 -29.67 -10.05 3.07
N TYR A 134 -30.69 -10.06 3.92
CA TYR A 134 -32.06 -10.38 3.54
C TYR A 134 -32.83 -9.09 3.28
N VAL A 135 -33.10 -8.78 2.02
CA VAL A 135 -33.76 -7.53 1.58
C VAL A 135 -35.18 -7.81 1.11
N LEU A 136 -36.14 -6.97 1.50
CA LEU A 136 -37.51 -7.06 0.97
C LEU A 136 -37.53 -6.52 -0.46
N ARG A 137 -37.87 -7.37 -1.42
CA ARG A 137 -38.08 -6.95 -2.82
C ARG A 137 -39.37 -7.53 -3.38
N TYR A 138 -39.99 -6.79 -4.29
CA TYR A 138 -41.13 -7.29 -5.05
C TYR A 138 -40.67 -8.35 -6.07
N ASN A 139 -41.15 -9.58 -5.93
CA ASN A 139 -40.81 -10.66 -6.84
C ASN A 139 -41.79 -10.68 -8.02
N THR A 140 -41.38 -10.13 -9.15
CA THR A 140 -42.18 -10.07 -10.40
C THR A 140 -42.63 -11.44 -10.89
N LYS A 141 -41.90 -12.53 -10.59
CA LYS A 141 -42.24 -13.89 -11.05
C LYS A 141 -43.36 -14.53 -10.22
N ARG A 142 -43.42 -14.22 -8.92
CA ARG A 142 -44.44 -14.75 -7.99
C ARG A 142 -45.58 -13.77 -7.74
N GLY A 143 -45.46 -12.52 -8.19
CA GLY A 143 -46.44 -11.46 -7.95
C GLY A 143 -46.61 -11.09 -6.48
N LYS A 144 -45.64 -11.43 -5.62
CA LYS A 144 -45.67 -11.24 -4.17
C LYS A 144 -44.35 -10.62 -3.70
N ILE A 145 -44.40 -9.88 -2.59
CA ILE A 145 -43.21 -9.42 -1.88
C ILE A 145 -42.57 -10.63 -1.19
N ASP A 146 -41.28 -10.81 -1.41
CA ASP A 146 -40.52 -11.92 -0.83
C ASP A 146 -39.22 -11.39 -0.24
N ILE A 147 -38.66 -12.14 0.71
CA ILE A 147 -37.36 -11.81 1.30
C ILE A 147 -36.31 -12.41 0.38
N CYS A 148 -35.55 -11.54 -0.28
CA CYS A 148 -34.52 -11.93 -1.24
C CYS A 148 -33.14 -11.85 -0.60
N GLU A 149 -32.32 -12.87 -0.85
CA GLU A 149 -30.91 -12.85 -0.50
C GLU A 149 -30.15 -11.93 -1.47
N GLU A 150 -29.49 -10.92 -0.93
CA GLU A 150 -28.67 -9.96 -1.67
C GLU A 150 -27.27 -9.89 -1.07
N GLU A 151 -26.27 -9.69 -1.91
CA GLU A 151 -24.92 -9.40 -1.43
C GLU A 151 -24.89 -8.00 -0.79
N TRP A 152 -24.09 -7.81 0.26
CA TRP A 152 -23.98 -6.55 0.97
C TRP A 152 -23.65 -5.38 0.03
N MET A 153 -22.83 -5.60 -1.00
CA MET A 153 -22.50 -4.56 -1.99
C MET A 153 -23.71 -4.06 -2.80
N ASN A 154 -24.76 -4.88 -2.94
CA ASN A 154 -25.97 -4.54 -3.71
C ASN A 154 -27.04 -3.85 -2.88
N VAL A 155 -26.89 -3.81 -1.54
CA VAL A 155 -27.81 -3.08 -0.64
C VAL A 155 -27.72 -1.58 -0.93
N LYS A 156 -28.87 -0.92 -1.04
CA LYS A 156 -28.97 0.52 -1.34
C LYS A 156 -29.68 1.27 -0.22
N VAL A 157 -29.45 2.58 -0.16
CA VAL A 157 -30.20 3.48 0.71
C VAL A 157 -31.68 3.40 0.37
N GLY A 158 -32.53 3.25 1.40
CA GLY A 158 -33.96 3.03 1.25
C GLY A 158 -34.39 1.57 1.10
N ASP A 159 -33.46 0.61 0.91
CA ASP A 159 -33.82 -0.81 0.98
C ASP A 159 -34.22 -1.17 2.43
N ILE A 160 -35.22 -2.04 2.58
CA ILE A 160 -35.63 -2.59 3.87
C ILE A 160 -34.94 -3.93 4.06
N VAL A 161 -34.16 -4.06 5.13
CA VAL A 161 -33.38 -5.23 5.49
C VAL A 161 -34.04 -5.93 6.68
N ARG A 162 -34.25 -7.23 6.55
CA ARG A 162 -34.62 -8.13 7.64
C ARG A 162 -33.33 -8.74 8.21
N MET A 163 -33.22 -8.77 9.53
CA MET A 163 -32.09 -9.39 10.23
C MET A 163 -32.61 -10.39 11.24
N GLU A 164 -31.87 -11.49 11.44
CA GLU A 164 -32.15 -12.48 12.47
C GLU A 164 -31.13 -12.41 13.61
N SER A 165 -31.45 -13.06 14.74
CA SER A 165 -30.55 -13.10 15.90
C SER A 165 -29.20 -13.71 15.52
N GLY A 166 -28.12 -12.97 15.75
CA GLY A 166 -26.75 -13.35 15.43
C GLY A 166 -26.21 -12.73 14.14
N ASP A 167 -27.07 -12.10 13.33
CA ASP A 167 -26.64 -11.45 12.10
C ASP A 167 -25.86 -10.17 12.36
N PHE A 168 -24.87 -9.91 11.50
CA PHE A 168 -24.18 -8.63 11.45
C PHE A 168 -24.97 -7.63 10.60
N ILE A 169 -24.97 -6.38 11.04
CA ILE A 169 -25.70 -5.31 10.39
C ILE A 169 -24.88 -4.79 9.19
N ALA A 170 -25.49 -4.83 8.00
CA ALA A 170 -24.82 -4.59 6.71
C ALA A 170 -24.52 -3.12 6.40
N ALA A 171 -25.31 -2.20 6.96
CA ALA A 171 -25.28 -0.76 6.71
C ALA A 171 -25.87 -0.02 7.93
N ASP A 172 -25.86 1.32 7.97
CA ASP A 172 -26.52 2.02 9.08
C ASP A 172 -28.03 2.07 8.82
N LEU A 173 -28.81 1.41 9.68
CA LEU A 173 -30.24 1.21 9.50
C LEU A 173 -31.04 1.99 10.54
N LEU A 174 -32.18 2.55 10.13
CA LEU A 174 -33.22 3.00 11.04
C LEU A 174 -34.14 1.82 11.37
N LEU A 175 -34.32 1.53 12.65
CA LEU A 175 -35.15 0.43 13.13
C LEU A 175 -36.64 0.73 12.95
N LEU A 176 -37.36 -0.16 12.25
CA LEU A 176 -38.79 -0.02 11.98
C LEU A 176 -39.65 -0.89 12.90
N SER A 177 -39.32 -2.17 13.01
CA SER A 177 -40.10 -3.17 13.76
C SER A 177 -39.19 -4.27 14.30
N THR A 178 -39.59 -4.89 15.41
CA THR A 178 -38.84 -5.98 16.06
C THR A 178 -39.80 -7.07 16.54
N SER A 179 -39.26 -8.23 16.91
CA SER A 179 -40.04 -9.31 17.51
C SER A 179 -40.63 -8.95 18.88
N ASP A 180 -39.91 -8.17 19.68
CA ASP A 180 -40.22 -7.89 21.09
C ASP A 180 -40.74 -6.46 21.27
N SER A 181 -41.93 -6.19 20.73
CA SER A 181 -42.67 -4.93 20.97
C SER A 181 -41.86 -3.65 20.71
N GLY A 182 -41.05 -3.64 19.65
CA GLY A 182 -40.30 -2.47 19.21
C GLY A 182 -38.93 -2.29 19.86
N ILE A 183 -38.47 -3.22 20.70
CA ILE A 183 -37.12 -3.18 21.30
C ILE A 183 -36.22 -4.22 20.62
N CYS A 184 -34.95 -3.89 20.42
CA CYS A 184 -33.91 -4.88 20.08
C CYS A 184 -32.61 -4.63 20.84
N TYR A 185 -31.74 -5.64 20.86
CA TYR A 185 -30.43 -5.54 21.49
C TYR A 185 -29.31 -5.75 20.48
N ILE A 186 -28.29 -4.90 20.55
CA ILE A 186 -27.11 -4.98 19.70
C ILE A 186 -25.85 -5.12 20.54
N GLU A 187 -24.93 -5.92 20.04
CA GLU A 187 -23.56 -6.02 20.54
C GLU A 187 -22.67 -5.09 19.70
N THR A 188 -21.99 -4.14 20.36
CA THR A 188 -21.12 -3.13 19.70
C THR A 188 -19.63 -3.44 19.80
N ALA A 189 -19.27 -4.69 20.15
CA ALA A 189 -17.88 -5.10 20.36
C ALA A 189 -16.93 -4.78 19.19
N GLU A 190 -17.41 -4.78 17.94
CA GLU A 190 -16.58 -4.41 16.77
C GLU A 190 -16.35 -2.89 16.62
N LEU A 191 -17.20 -2.04 17.20
CA LEU A 191 -17.10 -0.58 17.08
C LEU A 191 -16.36 0.07 18.25
N ASP A 192 -16.71 -0.29 19.48
CA ASP A 192 -16.23 0.37 20.71
C ASP A 192 -15.64 -0.60 21.74
N GLY A 193 -15.60 -1.90 21.44
CA GLY A 193 -15.09 -2.92 22.35
C GLY A 193 -15.99 -3.17 23.56
N GLU A 194 -17.20 -2.62 23.60
CA GLU A 194 -18.15 -2.89 24.69
C GLU A 194 -18.84 -4.25 24.49
N THR A 195 -18.80 -5.11 25.52
CA THR A 195 -19.49 -6.42 25.52
C THR A 195 -20.93 -6.34 25.98
N ASN A 196 -21.33 -5.21 26.58
CA ASN A 196 -22.68 -5.02 27.05
C ASN A 196 -23.62 -4.83 25.87
N LEU A 197 -24.78 -5.49 25.94
CA LEU A 197 -25.81 -5.32 24.94
C LEU A 197 -26.44 -3.93 25.07
N LYS A 198 -26.42 -3.16 23.99
CA LYS A 198 -27.10 -1.86 23.91
C LYS A 198 -28.52 -2.05 23.41
N THR A 199 -29.47 -1.44 24.10
CA THR A 199 -30.88 -1.47 23.71
C THR A 199 -31.16 -0.40 22.67
N ARG A 200 -31.88 -0.76 21.60
CA ARG A 200 -32.38 0.15 20.57
C ARG A 200 -33.89 0.00 20.45
N MET A 201 -34.57 1.08 20.07
CA MET A 201 -36.03 1.14 20.06
C MET A 201 -36.55 1.65 18.72
N ALA A 202 -37.54 0.96 18.17
CA ALA A 202 -38.31 1.40 17.03
C ALA A 202 -39.26 2.54 17.44
N LEU A 203 -39.74 3.30 16.46
CA LEU A 203 -40.81 4.26 16.74
C LEU A 203 -42.11 3.51 17.09
N PRO A 204 -42.93 4.03 18.02
CA PRO A 204 -44.20 3.39 18.39
C PRO A 204 -45.13 3.19 17.19
N CYS A 205 -45.18 4.17 16.28
CA CYS A 205 -46.00 4.11 15.08
C CYS A 205 -45.56 3.02 14.10
N THR A 206 -44.25 2.75 13.97
CA THR A 206 -43.73 1.73 13.05
C THR A 206 -43.76 0.33 13.66
N THR A 207 -43.76 0.23 14.99
CA THR A 207 -43.78 -1.05 15.73
C THR A 207 -45.04 -1.88 15.43
N GLU A 208 -46.17 -1.23 15.17
CA GLU A 208 -47.44 -1.89 14.84
C GLU A 208 -47.40 -2.71 13.54
N MET A 209 -46.39 -2.49 12.68
CA MET A 209 -46.21 -3.28 11.47
C MET A 209 -45.84 -4.75 11.77
N GLY A 210 -45.18 -5.02 12.90
CA GLY A 210 -44.84 -6.37 13.35
C GLY A 210 -43.98 -7.14 12.34
N ASP A 211 -44.35 -8.39 12.04
CA ASP A 211 -43.70 -9.27 11.05
C ASP A 211 -44.49 -9.37 9.74
N ILE A 212 -45.39 -8.41 9.47
CA ILE A 212 -46.25 -8.43 8.29
C ILE A 212 -45.51 -7.77 7.13
N ILE A 213 -44.88 -8.59 6.29
CA ILE A 213 -44.06 -8.18 5.14
C ILE A 213 -44.79 -7.16 4.25
N ASP A 214 -46.08 -7.38 3.97
CA ASP A 214 -46.87 -6.52 3.08
C ASP A 214 -47.01 -5.10 3.67
N LYS A 215 -47.26 -4.97 4.99
CA LYS A 215 -47.35 -3.66 5.66
C LYS A 215 -46.02 -2.93 5.69
N ILE A 216 -44.94 -3.68 5.90
CA ILE A 216 -43.58 -3.11 5.96
C ILE A 216 -43.15 -2.62 4.58
N TYR A 217 -43.52 -3.32 3.51
CA TYR A 217 -43.20 -2.91 2.15
C TYR A 217 -44.04 -1.72 1.68
N GLU A 218 -45.29 -1.61 2.12
CA GLU A 218 -46.16 -0.46 1.86
C GLU A 218 -45.76 0.81 2.64
N PHE A 219 -44.78 0.72 3.54
CA PHE A 219 -44.30 1.85 4.33
C PHE A 219 -43.74 2.98 3.44
N ASP A 220 -44.41 4.12 3.46
CA ASP A 220 -44.15 5.30 2.63
C ASP A 220 -43.66 6.51 3.44
N GLY A 221 -42.65 6.28 4.30
CA GLY A 221 -42.07 7.33 5.14
C GLY A 221 -40.95 8.13 4.46
N LEU A 222 -40.90 9.45 4.69
CA LEU A 222 -39.78 10.31 4.30
C LEU A 222 -38.84 10.53 5.51
N ILE A 223 -37.59 10.05 5.40
CA ILE A 223 -36.56 10.25 6.43
C ILE A 223 -35.67 11.41 6.03
N VAL A 224 -35.57 12.42 6.89
CA VAL A 224 -34.65 13.56 6.73
C VAL A 224 -33.67 13.55 7.89
N CYS A 225 -32.38 13.34 7.61
CA CYS A 225 -31.33 13.27 8.62
C CYS A 225 -30.18 14.24 8.34
N GLU A 226 -29.30 14.38 9.32
CA GLU A 226 -28.02 15.09 9.18
C GLU A 226 -27.09 14.41 8.15
N PRO A 227 -26.11 15.13 7.58
CA PRO A 227 -25.09 14.53 6.72
C PRO A 227 -24.26 13.48 7.48
N PRO A 228 -23.67 12.50 6.76
CA PRO A 228 -22.87 11.46 7.38
C PRO A 228 -21.71 12.05 8.18
N ASN A 229 -21.54 11.57 9.42
CA ASN A 229 -20.52 12.03 10.35
C ASN A 229 -19.88 10.85 11.09
N ASN A 230 -18.76 11.10 11.77
CA ASN A 230 -18.00 10.08 12.47
C ASN A 230 -18.37 9.92 13.95
N ARG A 231 -19.43 10.58 14.44
CA ARG A 231 -19.83 10.51 15.86
C ARG A 231 -20.77 9.32 16.08
N LEU A 232 -20.27 8.26 16.73
CA LEU A 232 -21.04 7.03 16.99
C LEU A 232 -22.28 7.29 17.88
N ASP A 233 -22.18 8.23 18.81
CA ASP A 233 -23.23 8.48 19.81
C ASP A 233 -24.33 9.45 19.34
N GLN A 234 -24.10 10.20 18.27
CA GLN A 234 -25.01 11.25 17.81
C GLN A 234 -25.65 10.88 16.50
N PHE A 235 -26.97 10.91 16.44
CA PHE A 235 -27.72 10.86 15.19
C PHE A 235 -28.94 11.74 15.37
N ASN A 236 -29.13 12.71 14.47
CA ASN A 236 -30.30 13.56 14.45
C ASN A 236 -31.03 13.40 13.12
N GLY A 237 -32.30 13.06 13.20
CA GLY A 237 -33.18 13.02 12.04
C GLY A 237 -34.63 13.22 12.39
N ARG A 238 -35.46 13.20 11.37
CA ARG A 238 -36.92 13.19 11.49
C ARG A 238 -37.51 12.24 10.47
N LEU A 239 -38.54 11.50 10.87
CA LEU A 239 -39.39 10.72 10.00
C LEU A 239 -40.70 11.49 9.79
N GLU A 240 -41.04 11.76 8.54
CA GLU A 240 -42.35 12.28 8.13
C GLU A 240 -43.18 11.13 7.57
N TRP A 241 -44.21 10.71 8.29
CA TRP A 241 -45.07 9.59 7.90
C TRP A 241 -46.53 9.88 8.27
N LEU A 242 -47.47 9.60 7.36
CA LEU A 242 -48.91 9.89 7.52
C LEU A 242 -49.23 11.34 7.94
N GLY A 243 -48.43 12.31 7.47
CA GLY A 243 -48.58 13.73 7.80
C GLY A 243 -48.11 14.12 9.21
N GLN A 244 -47.58 13.18 10.00
CA GLN A 244 -46.97 13.41 11.31
C GLN A 244 -45.44 13.43 11.21
N LYS A 245 -44.81 14.17 12.12
CA LYS A 245 -43.35 14.27 12.22
C LYS A 245 -42.86 13.63 13.51
N TYR A 246 -41.96 12.67 13.40
CA TYR A 246 -41.34 11.96 14.51
C TYR A 246 -39.85 12.29 14.55
N ASN A 247 -39.32 12.60 15.74
CA ASN A 247 -37.88 12.82 15.90
C ASN A 247 -37.15 11.47 15.94
N LEU A 248 -35.98 11.42 15.34
CA LEU A 248 -35.10 10.26 15.31
C LEU A 248 -33.81 10.60 16.03
N ASP A 249 -33.45 9.76 16.99
CA ASP A 249 -32.22 9.85 17.76
C ASP A 249 -31.35 8.61 17.51
N ASN A 250 -30.15 8.58 18.09
CA ASN A 250 -29.23 7.43 17.99
C ASN A 250 -29.88 6.12 18.50
N ASN A 251 -30.82 6.20 19.44
CA ASN A 251 -31.54 5.03 19.97
C ASN A 251 -32.38 4.29 18.93
N ASN A 252 -32.74 4.94 17.83
CA ASN A 252 -33.48 4.34 16.73
C ASN A 252 -32.57 3.73 15.65
N MET A 253 -31.25 3.93 15.74
CA MET A 253 -30.28 3.51 14.74
C MET A 253 -29.56 2.21 15.10
N LEU A 254 -29.33 1.40 14.08
CA LEU A 254 -28.51 0.20 14.10
C LEU A 254 -27.28 0.47 13.22
N LEU A 255 -26.09 0.46 13.81
CA LEU A 255 -24.86 0.79 13.09
C LEU A 255 -24.25 -0.42 12.41
N ARG A 256 -23.57 -0.20 11.29
CA ARG A 256 -22.80 -1.23 10.59
C ARG A 256 -21.75 -1.86 11.51
N GLY A 257 -21.62 -3.18 11.47
CA GLY A 257 -20.65 -3.94 12.28
C GLY A 257 -21.18 -4.36 13.66
N CYS A 258 -22.30 -3.81 14.10
CA CYS A 258 -23.02 -4.36 15.25
C CYS A 258 -23.56 -5.76 14.94
N CYS A 259 -23.67 -6.60 15.96
CA CYS A 259 -24.34 -7.91 15.86
C CYS A 259 -25.67 -7.86 16.61
N LEU A 260 -26.75 -8.34 15.99
CA LEU A 260 -28.06 -8.45 16.63
C LEU A 260 -28.06 -9.59 17.66
N ARG A 261 -28.49 -9.33 18.90
CA ARG A 261 -28.54 -10.34 19.97
C ARG A 261 -29.88 -10.27 20.68
N ASN A 262 -30.29 -11.38 21.30
CA ASN A 262 -31.51 -11.45 22.12
C ASN A 262 -32.76 -10.84 21.45
N THR A 263 -32.86 -10.93 20.13
CA THR A 263 -34.00 -10.43 19.35
C THR A 263 -34.14 -11.35 18.15
N ARG A 264 -35.29 -12.02 18.00
CA ARG A 264 -35.47 -13.08 17.00
C ARG A 264 -35.33 -12.54 15.58
N PHE A 265 -35.99 -11.43 15.31
CA PHE A 265 -35.89 -10.71 14.05
C PHE A 265 -36.10 -9.21 14.28
N CYS A 266 -35.55 -8.41 13.37
CA CYS A 266 -35.93 -7.00 13.23
C CYS A 266 -35.89 -6.56 11.77
N TYR A 267 -36.65 -5.51 11.48
CA TYR A 267 -36.69 -4.84 10.18
C TYR A 267 -36.12 -3.44 10.34
N GLY A 268 -35.22 -3.07 9.43
CA GLY A 268 -34.66 -1.72 9.38
C GLY A 268 -34.53 -1.20 7.96
N VAL A 269 -34.69 0.10 7.78
CA VAL A 269 -34.47 0.77 6.49
C VAL A 269 -33.07 1.36 6.44
N VAL A 270 -32.36 1.15 5.33
CA VAL A 270 -30.99 1.64 5.16
C VAL A 270 -30.98 3.16 5.03
N VAL A 271 -30.29 3.84 5.95
CA VAL A 271 -30.10 5.31 5.94
C VAL A 271 -28.75 5.68 5.34
N PHE A 272 -27.66 5.08 5.83
CA PHE A 272 -26.32 5.27 5.26
C PHE A 272 -25.74 3.95 4.78
N ALA A 273 -25.07 3.98 3.62
CA ALA A 273 -24.49 2.81 2.97
C ALA A 273 -23.04 3.06 2.56
N GLY A 274 -22.23 2.01 2.57
CA GLY A 274 -20.85 2.03 2.08
C GLY A 274 -19.98 2.99 2.88
N ALA A 275 -19.32 3.92 2.18
CA ALA A 275 -18.42 4.92 2.75
C ALA A 275 -19.13 5.89 3.71
N ASP A 276 -20.44 6.10 3.57
CA ASP A 276 -21.20 7.03 4.41
C ASP A 276 -21.54 6.47 5.79
N THR A 277 -21.34 5.17 6.02
CA THR A 277 -21.59 4.54 7.32
C THR A 277 -20.62 5.05 8.37
N LYS A 278 -21.08 5.19 9.62
CA LYS A 278 -20.27 5.74 10.71
C LYS A 278 -19.01 4.93 10.98
N LEU A 279 -19.07 3.61 10.80
CA LEU A 279 -17.91 2.72 10.92
C LEU A 279 -16.82 3.08 9.91
N MET A 280 -17.21 3.31 8.64
CA MET A 280 -16.28 3.67 7.58
C MET A 280 -15.72 5.08 7.74
N GLN A 281 -16.54 6.03 8.21
CA GLN A 281 -16.09 7.39 8.55
C GLN A 281 -15.03 7.41 9.67
N ASN A 282 -15.07 6.43 10.57
CA ASN A 282 -14.05 6.26 11.62
C ASN A 282 -12.86 5.39 11.21
N SER A 283 -12.95 4.61 10.12
CA SER A 283 -11.90 3.66 9.72
C SER A 283 -10.64 4.33 9.16
N GLY A 284 -10.74 5.60 8.73
CA GLY A 284 -9.62 6.42 8.25
C GLY A 284 -8.89 5.85 7.03
N GLU A 285 -8.01 6.65 6.43
CA GLU A 285 -7.09 6.12 5.43
C GLU A 285 -5.90 5.46 6.10
N SER A 286 -5.60 4.20 5.76
CA SER A 286 -4.43 3.51 6.29
C SER A 286 -3.12 4.06 5.71
N PRO A 287 -2.26 4.77 6.47
CA PRO A 287 -1.01 5.29 5.93
C PRO A 287 0.01 4.16 5.68
N LEU A 288 0.95 4.40 4.77
CA LEU A 288 2.13 3.54 4.63
C LEU A 288 3.03 3.75 5.85
N LYS A 289 3.29 2.67 6.59
CA LYS A 289 4.14 2.71 7.78
C LYS A 289 5.61 2.77 7.35
N ARG A 290 6.38 3.74 7.87
CA ARG A 290 7.83 3.90 7.65
C ARG A 290 8.55 3.78 8.99
N THR A 291 9.70 3.11 9.02
CA THR A 291 10.45 2.91 10.27
C THR A 291 11.33 4.12 10.63
N SER A 292 11.71 4.21 11.90
CA SER A 292 12.74 5.10 12.41
C SER A 292 14.07 4.88 11.68
N LEU A 293 14.41 3.62 11.38
CA LEU A 293 15.59 3.23 10.63
C LEU A 293 15.55 3.83 9.21
N ASP A 294 14.41 3.75 8.52
CA ASP A 294 14.27 4.35 7.19
C ASP A 294 14.50 5.87 7.22
N LYS A 295 14.05 6.57 8.28
CA LYS A 295 14.32 8.01 8.47
C LYS A 295 15.81 8.27 8.72
N PHE A 296 16.44 7.46 9.56
CA PHE A 296 17.88 7.57 9.85
C PHE A 296 18.73 7.34 8.59
N LEU A 297 18.43 6.31 7.79
CA LEU A 297 19.12 6.04 6.52
C LEU A 297 18.98 7.20 5.53
N ASN A 298 17.79 7.80 5.44
CA ASN A 298 17.57 8.98 4.60
C ASN A 298 18.44 10.17 5.02
N ILE A 299 18.59 10.42 6.33
CA ILE A 299 19.48 11.46 6.87
C ILE A 299 20.93 11.16 6.53
N LEU A 300 21.37 9.91 6.74
CA LEU A 300 22.74 9.48 6.44
C LEU A 300 23.08 9.72 4.96
N ILE A 301 22.17 9.38 4.06
CA ILE A 301 22.39 9.55 2.61
C ILE A 301 22.43 11.00 2.21
N LEU A 302 21.54 11.83 2.75
CA LEU A 302 21.63 13.26 2.51
C LEU A 302 22.99 13.81 2.97
N GLY A 303 23.50 13.33 4.11
CA GLY A 303 24.84 13.63 4.60
C GLY A 303 25.95 13.17 3.64
N ILE A 304 25.87 11.96 3.10
CA ILE A 304 26.84 11.44 2.12
C ILE A 304 26.79 12.22 0.81
N VAL A 305 25.59 12.55 0.29
CA VAL A 305 25.43 13.34 -0.92
C VAL A 305 26.03 14.74 -0.75
N LEU A 306 25.81 15.38 0.41
CA LEU A 306 26.43 16.65 0.73
C LEU A 306 27.96 16.54 0.82
N PHE A 307 28.47 15.51 1.48
CA PHE A 307 29.90 15.25 1.56
C PHE A 307 30.52 15.02 0.17
N LEU A 308 29.85 14.24 -0.69
CA LEU A 308 30.28 14.02 -2.07
C LEU A 308 30.33 15.30 -2.86
N PHE A 309 29.29 16.14 -2.76
CA PHE A 309 29.25 17.43 -3.43
C PHE A 309 30.42 18.34 -3.02
N VAL A 310 30.78 18.36 -1.73
CA VAL A 310 31.94 19.12 -1.23
C VAL A 310 33.25 18.54 -1.76
N CYS A 311 33.42 17.22 -1.72
CA CYS A 311 34.61 16.56 -2.26
C CYS A 311 34.79 16.81 -3.76
N THR A 312 33.72 16.75 -4.54
CA THR A 312 33.78 16.99 -6.00
C THR A 312 34.09 18.44 -6.31
N LEU A 313 33.56 19.40 -5.54
CA LEU A 313 33.96 20.81 -5.65
C LEU A 313 35.46 21.00 -5.38
N ILE A 314 35.98 20.40 -4.31
CA ILE A 314 37.40 20.47 -3.97
C ILE A 314 38.25 19.86 -5.10
N CYS A 315 37.90 18.67 -5.58
CA CYS A 315 38.60 18.02 -6.68
C CYS A 315 38.58 18.89 -7.96
N THR A 316 37.44 19.46 -8.33
CA THR A 316 37.34 20.33 -9.50
C THR A 316 38.22 21.58 -9.36
N LEU A 317 38.23 22.22 -8.18
CA LEU A 317 39.08 23.38 -7.92
C LEU A 317 40.58 23.02 -7.94
N MET A 318 40.95 21.90 -7.32
CA MET A 318 42.33 21.44 -7.30
C MET A 318 42.84 21.09 -8.70
N THR A 319 42.02 20.44 -9.52
CA THR A 319 42.36 20.15 -10.92
C THR A 319 42.51 21.44 -11.72
N GLY A 320 41.61 22.41 -11.54
CA GLY A 320 41.73 23.73 -12.17
C GLY A 320 43.03 24.46 -11.78
N PHE A 321 43.39 24.45 -10.50
CA PHE A 321 44.62 25.05 -10.00
C PHE A 321 45.87 24.34 -10.54
N TRP A 322 45.87 23.00 -10.55
CA TRP A 322 46.96 22.19 -11.10
C TRP A 322 47.16 22.44 -12.60
N GLU A 323 46.08 22.56 -13.38
CA GLU A 323 46.16 22.83 -14.81
C GLU A 323 46.82 24.21 -15.09
N GLN A 324 46.50 25.22 -14.28
CA GLN A 324 47.07 26.56 -14.42
C GLN A 324 48.57 26.61 -14.12
N ILE A 325 49.02 25.91 -13.08
CA ILE A 325 50.42 25.96 -12.63
C ILE A 325 51.30 25.00 -13.44
N VAL A 326 50.92 23.73 -13.48
CA VAL A 326 51.75 22.64 -14.01
C VAL A 326 51.26 22.22 -15.39
N GLY A 327 49.96 22.06 -15.57
CA GLY A 327 49.37 21.50 -16.79
C GLY A 327 49.79 22.24 -18.07
N ARG A 328 49.80 23.58 -18.05
CA ARG A 328 50.24 24.39 -19.20
C ARG A 328 51.69 24.13 -19.60
N HIS A 329 52.60 24.00 -18.65
CA HIS A 329 54.02 23.70 -18.89
C HIS A 329 54.21 22.24 -19.35
N PHE A 330 53.39 21.33 -18.81
CA PHE A 330 53.47 19.90 -19.11
C PHE A 330 52.96 19.55 -20.52
N ARG A 331 52.10 20.38 -21.14
CA ARG A 331 51.57 20.17 -22.50
C ARG A 331 52.67 19.97 -23.56
N VAL A 332 53.86 20.54 -23.36
CA VAL A 332 55.01 20.44 -24.27
C VAL A 332 55.58 19.01 -24.35
N PHE A 333 55.37 18.19 -23.30
CA PHE A 333 55.93 16.83 -23.21
C PHE A 333 54.95 15.73 -23.64
N LEU A 334 53.69 16.09 -23.95
CA LEU A 334 52.69 15.14 -24.44
C LEU A 334 52.77 15.03 -25.98
N PRO A 335 52.81 13.80 -26.55
CA PRO A 335 52.86 13.59 -28.00
C PRO A 335 51.48 13.79 -28.62
N TRP A 336 50.99 15.03 -28.62
CA TRP A 336 49.67 15.38 -29.16
C TRP A 336 49.49 14.99 -30.63
N ASP A 337 50.58 14.99 -31.40
CA ASP A 337 50.58 14.67 -32.83
C ASP A 337 50.25 13.20 -33.16
N GLU A 338 50.43 12.26 -32.21
CA GLU A 338 50.02 10.85 -32.37
C GLU A 338 48.59 10.59 -31.89
N ILE A 339 48.14 11.30 -30.85
CA ILE A 339 46.86 11.06 -30.16
C ILE A 339 45.70 11.78 -30.86
N VAL A 340 45.97 12.95 -31.45
CA VAL A 340 45.02 13.70 -32.28
C VAL A 340 45.68 13.92 -33.63
N PRO A 341 45.50 13.03 -34.62
CA PRO A 341 46.11 13.21 -35.92
C PRO A 341 45.62 14.53 -36.51
N ARG A 342 46.55 15.45 -36.83
CA ARG A 342 46.22 16.66 -37.58
C ARG A 342 45.60 16.22 -38.89
N ILE A 343 44.30 16.44 -39.05
CA ILE A 343 43.60 16.24 -40.31
C ILE A 343 44.15 17.29 -41.26
N LYS A 344 45.23 16.97 -41.95
CA LYS A 344 45.87 17.91 -42.88
C LYS A 344 45.20 17.93 -44.25
N ASN A 345 44.30 16.99 -44.56
CA ASN A 345 43.61 16.95 -45.85
C ASN A 345 42.21 16.35 -45.68
N LEU A 346 41.17 17.14 -45.96
CA LEU A 346 39.85 16.60 -46.28
C LEU A 346 39.99 15.76 -47.55
N THR A 347 39.94 14.44 -47.43
CA THR A 347 39.14 13.57 -48.30
C THR A 347 39.02 12.19 -47.65
N THR A 348 37.76 11.80 -47.38
CA THR A 348 37.26 10.42 -47.26
C THR A 348 37.84 9.53 -46.15
N VAL A 349 37.35 9.64 -44.91
CA VAL A 349 36.91 8.50 -44.04
C VAL A 349 35.99 9.06 -42.95
N GLN A 350 34.73 8.61 -42.91
CA GLN A 350 33.78 8.92 -41.83
C GLN A 350 33.97 7.93 -40.66
N LEU A 351 34.45 8.42 -39.52
CA LEU A 351 34.39 7.72 -38.22
C LEU A 351 33.46 8.51 -37.28
N PRO A 352 32.43 7.89 -36.65
CA PRO A 352 31.32 8.64 -36.04
C PRO A 352 31.65 9.29 -34.69
N VAL A 353 32.80 8.98 -34.08
CA VAL A 353 33.06 9.23 -32.64
C VAL A 353 33.73 10.58 -32.38
N VAL A 354 34.33 11.21 -33.40
CA VAL A 354 35.10 12.45 -33.23
C VAL A 354 34.29 13.71 -33.58
N GLN A 355 33.18 13.58 -34.31
CA GLN A 355 32.41 14.71 -34.85
C GLN A 355 31.67 15.57 -33.81
N GLY A 356 31.40 15.06 -32.60
CA GLY A 356 30.66 15.84 -31.59
C GLY A 356 31.49 16.93 -30.91
N VAL A 357 32.81 16.74 -30.80
CA VAL A 357 33.71 17.69 -30.14
C VAL A 357 34.47 18.54 -31.16
N THR A 358 34.77 17.99 -32.35
CA THR A 358 35.49 18.73 -33.39
C THR A 358 34.61 19.63 -34.25
N SER A 359 33.30 19.45 -34.28
CA SER A 359 32.40 20.36 -35.04
C SER A 359 32.08 21.68 -34.32
N PHE A 360 32.41 21.80 -33.03
CA PHE A 360 32.26 23.04 -32.26
C PHE A 360 33.54 23.89 -32.20
N LEU A 361 34.68 23.32 -32.59
CA LEU A 361 35.95 24.02 -32.73
C LEU A 361 36.21 24.18 -34.23
N GLY A 362 35.84 25.34 -34.76
CA GLY A 362 35.92 25.67 -36.18
C GLY A 362 37.30 25.47 -36.80
N ASP A 363 37.26 25.08 -38.07
CA ASP A 363 38.37 24.72 -38.94
C ASP A 363 39.29 25.90 -39.30
N ASP A 364 40.59 25.61 -39.23
CA ASP A 364 41.78 26.18 -39.83
C ASP A 364 41.99 27.70 -40.01
N SER A 365 43.04 28.21 -39.36
CA SER A 365 44.33 28.58 -39.99
C SER A 365 45.03 29.69 -39.21
N GLY A 366 46.31 29.47 -38.88
CA GLY A 366 47.17 30.47 -38.24
C GLY A 366 47.51 30.14 -36.79
N ALA A 367 48.80 29.87 -36.56
CA ALA A 367 49.40 29.77 -35.24
C ALA A 367 49.35 31.15 -34.56
N GLU A 368 48.26 31.40 -33.85
CA GLU A 368 48.14 32.45 -32.86
C GLU A 368 47.49 31.82 -31.65
N GLU A 369 48.08 32.04 -30.46
CA GLU A 369 47.65 31.52 -29.17
C GLU A 369 46.26 32.07 -28.83
N ARG A 370 45.20 31.55 -29.48
CA ARG A 370 43.82 31.97 -29.25
C ARG A 370 43.38 31.43 -27.90
N ALA A 371 43.37 32.34 -26.92
CA ALA A 371 42.77 32.15 -25.62
C ALA A 371 41.39 31.50 -25.78
N ILE A 372 41.20 30.32 -25.20
CA ILE A 372 39.92 29.62 -25.12
C ILE A 372 38.90 30.60 -24.53
N ALA A 373 37.73 30.74 -25.16
CA ALA A 373 36.70 31.66 -24.67
C ALA A 373 36.32 31.28 -23.21
N PRO A 374 36.11 32.26 -22.30
CA PRO A 374 35.82 31.96 -20.89
C PRO A 374 34.57 31.08 -20.71
N SER A 375 33.61 31.17 -21.63
CA SER A 375 32.42 30.30 -21.68
C SER A 375 32.75 28.83 -21.96
N GLN A 376 33.75 28.55 -22.79
CA GLN A 376 34.18 27.17 -23.11
C GLN A 376 34.95 26.55 -21.96
N VAL A 377 35.79 27.31 -21.26
CA VAL A 377 36.48 26.85 -20.05
C VAL A 377 35.47 26.52 -18.95
N LEU A 378 34.47 27.38 -18.74
CA LEU A 378 33.41 27.15 -17.77
C LEU A 378 32.63 25.86 -18.07
N PHE A 379 32.34 25.60 -19.35
CA PHE A 379 31.68 24.38 -19.79
C PHE A 379 32.50 23.11 -19.49
N ILE A 380 33.81 23.11 -19.79
CA ILE A 380 34.70 21.98 -19.50
C ILE A 380 34.80 21.72 -17.99
N VAL A 381 34.94 22.78 -17.19
CA VAL A 381 34.98 22.68 -15.72
C VAL A 381 33.67 22.10 -15.17
N ALA A 382 32.53 22.47 -15.75
CA ALA A 382 31.23 21.90 -15.38
C ALA A 382 31.13 20.41 -15.72
N LEU A 383 31.59 19.98 -16.91
CA LEU A 383 31.63 18.56 -17.26
C LEU A 383 32.55 17.76 -16.32
N GLN A 384 33.72 18.32 -15.97
CA GLN A 384 34.67 17.68 -15.05
C GLN A 384 34.06 17.50 -13.65
N PHE A 385 33.29 18.47 -13.17
CA PHE A 385 32.56 18.38 -11.91
C PHE A 385 31.58 17.20 -11.89
N PHE A 386 30.75 17.03 -12.93
CA PHE A 386 29.83 15.90 -13.01
C PHE A 386 30.57 14.56 -13.19
N SER A 387 31.72 14.56 -13.86
CA SER A 387 32.55 13.34 -13.99
C SER A 387 33.09 12.88 -12.63
N TYR A 388 33.52 13.81 -11.76
CA TYR A 388 33.93 13.47 -10.39
C TYR A 388 32.77 12.96 -9.52
N ILE A 389 31.54 13.47 -9.69
CA ILE A 389 30.36 12.92 -9.02
C ILE A 389 30.18 11.43 -9.39
N ILE A 390 30.33 11.09 -10.67
CA ILE A 390 30.21 9.71 -11.14
C ILE A 390 31.33 8.83 -10.55
N LEU A 391 32.57 9.33 -10.55
CA LEU A 391 33.73 8.58 -10.09
C LEU A 391 33.70 8.31 -8.58
N LEU A 392 33.23 9.26 -7.78
CA LEU A 392 33.12 9.14 -6.32
C LEU A 392 31.79 8.51 -5.85
N ASN A 393 30.91 8.06 -6.75
CA ASN A 393 29.58 7.59 -6.38
C ASN A 393 29.59 6.36 -5.44
N THR A 394 30.70 5.60 -5.43
CA THR A 394 30.88 4.33 -4.70
C THR A 394 30.80 4.50 -3.18
N VAL A 395 30.83 5.75 -2.69
CA VAL A 395 30.64 6.09 -1.28
C VAL A 395 29.22 5.79 -0.78
N VAL A 396 28.21 5.76 -1.67
CA VAL A 396 26.86 5.31 -1.31
C VAL A 396 26.71 3.83 -1.68
N PRO A 397 26.79 2.90 -0.70
CA PRO A 397 26.67 1.47 -0.99
C PRO A 397 25.24 1.10 -1.38
N ILE A 398 25.02 0.75 -2.66
CA ILE A 398 23.74 0.22 -3.17
C ILE A 398 23.29 -1.02 -2.35
N SER A 399 24.26 -1.82 -1.90
CA SER A 399 24.04 -3.05 -1.15
C SER A 399 23.42 -2.84 0.24
N LEU A 400 23.62 -1.68 0.87
CA LEU A 400 23.12 -1.42 2.22
C LEU A 400 21.60 -1.59 2.32
N TYR A 401 20.88 -1.14 1.30
CA TYR A 401 19.41 -1.19 1.27
C TYR A 401 18.87 -2.61 1.18
N ILE A 402 19.39 -3.38 0.22
CA ILE A 402 18.95 -4.76 0.04
C ILE A 402 19.34 -5.61 1.25
N SER A 403 20.52 -5.37 1.85
CA SER A 403 20.91 -6.07 3.08
C SER A 403 19.93 -5.82 4.23
N VAL A 404 19.53 -4.57 4.47
CA VAL A 404 18.52 -4.25 5.50
C VAL A 404 17.19 -4.94 5.20
N GLU A 405 16.75 -4.96 3.94
CA GLU A 405 15.51 -5.62 3.55
C GLU A 405 15.54 -7.14 3.73
N MET A 406 16.67 -7.77 3.41
CA MET A 406 16.88 -9.21 3.61
C MET A 406 16.96 -9.58 5.10
N ILE A 407 17.58 -8.73 5.92
CA ILE A 407 17.60 -8.90 7.38
C ILE A 407 16.18 -8.83 7.94
N ARG A 408 15.40 -7.83 7.53
CA ARG A 408 13.97 -7.67 7.90
C ARG A 408 13.14 -8.92 7.56
N LEU A 409 13.34 -9.50 6.38
CA LEU A 409 12.71 -10.76 5.97
C LEU A 409 13.12 -11.93 6.85
N ALA A 410 14.41 -12.07 7.15
CA ALA A 410 14.92 -13.13 8.01
C ALA A 410 14.31 -13.05 9.41
N HIS A 411 14.28 -11.85 10.01
CA HIS A 411 13.62 -11.61 11.30
C HIS A 411 12.14 -11.98 11.28
N SER A 412 11.42 -11.63 10.22
CA SER A 412 10.01 -12.00 10.07
C SER A 412 9.80 -13.52 10.07
N LYS A 413 10.72 -14.27 9.46
CA LYS A 413 10.66 -15.75 9.47
C LYS A 413 10.97 -16.30 10.86
N PHE A 414 11.94 -15.75 11.57
CA PHE A 414 12.23 -16.16 12.95
C PHE A 414 11.05 -15.94 13.90
N ILE A 415 10.36 -14.80 13.80
CA ILE A 415 9.14 -14.53 14.59
C ILE A 415 8.08 -15.60 14.30
N ASN A 416 7.86 -15.95 13.03
CA ASN A 416 6.81 -16.90 12.65
C ASN A 416 7.14 -18.35 12.99
N SER A 417 8.42 -18.67 13.17
CA SER A 417 8.89 -20.01 13.53
C SER A 417 9.09 -20.19 15.04
N ASP A 418 8.79 -19.17 15.85
CA ASP A 418 8.95 -19.25 17.30
C ASP A 418 7.81 -20.04 17.95
N LEU A 419 8.16 -21.22 18.48
CA LEU A 419 7.22 -22.11 19.17
C LEU A 419 6.67 -21.50 20.47
N LYS A 420 7.36 -20.53 21.09
CA LYS A 420 6.86 -19.88 22.32
C LYS A 420 5.70 -18.92 22.05
N MET A 421 5.54 -18.45 20.82
CA MET A 421 4.46 -17.56 20.41
C MET A 421 3.35 -18.30 19.65
N TYR A 422 3.30 -19.63 19.77
CA TYR A 422 2.24 -20.46 19.22
C TYR A 422 1.16 -20.73 20.28
N ASP A 423 -0.10 -20.51 19.92
CA ASP A 423 -1.24 -20.84 20.77
C ASP A 423 -1.80 -22.25 20.44
N PRO A 424 -1.66 -23.24 21.35
CA PRO A 424 -2.15 -24.59 21.11
C PRO A 424 -3.67 -24.71 21.15
N LYS A 425 -4.41 -23.75 21.75
CA LYS A 425 -5.88 -23.84 21.84
C LYS A 425 -6.56 -23.51 20.52
N THR A 426 -6.07 -22.47 19.85
CA THR A 426 -6.60 -22.04 18.55
C THR A 426 -5.81 -22.60 17.37
N ASP A 427 -4.73 -23.34 17.63
CA ASP A 427 -3.77 -23.82 16.63
C ASP A 427 -3.25 -22.68 15.74
N THR A 428 -2.87 -21.58 16.39
CA THR A 428 -2.40 -20.38 15.67
C THR A 428 -0.95 -20.03 16.02
N PRO A 429 -0.03 -20.03 15.03
CA PRO A 429 1.31 -19.50 15.22
C PRO A 429 1.31 -17.98 15.15
N ALA A 430 2.33 -17.36 15.75
CA ALA A 430 2.64 -15.96 15.49
C ALA A 430 2.84 -15.73 13.99
N ASN A 431 2.23 -14.66 13.48
CA ASN A 431 2.34 -14.31 12.07
C ASN A 431 2.62 -12.82 11.91
N ALA A 432 3.88 -12.48 11.69
CA ALA A 432 4.32 -11.17 11.26
C ALA A 432 3.74 -10.86 9.87
N ARG A 433 2.68 -10.07 9.84
CA ARG A 433 1.98 -9.65 8.60
C ARG A 433 2.77 -8.68 7.75
N THR A 434 3.81 -8.06 8.32
CA THR A 434 4.70 -7.16 7.60
C THR A 434 6.12 -7.39 8.08
N SER A 435 7.06 -7.56 7.16
CA SER A 435 8.46 -7.74 7.50
C SER A 435 9.19 -6.42 7.79
N THR A 436 8.59 -5.27 7.45
CA THR A 436 9.28 -3.98 7.49
C THR A 436 9.36 -3.37 8.89
N LEU A 437 8.50 -3.77 9.81
CA LEU A 437 8.36 -3.14 11.14
C LEU A 437 9.01 -3.94 12.27
N ASN A 438 9.74 -5.01 11.96
CA ASN A 438 10.23 -5.94 12.97
C ASN A 438 11.18 -5.26 13.98
N GLU A 439 12.01 -4.32 13.54
CA GLU A 439 12.93 -3.58 14.42
C GLU A 439 12.24 -2.56 15.33
N GLU A 440 11.05 -2.07 14.97
CA GLU A 440 10.29 -1.09 15.78
C GLU A 440 9.76 -1.71 17.07
N LEU A 441 9.58 -3.04 17.10
CA LEU A 441 9.15 -3.77 18.29
C LEU A 441 10.09 -3.55 19.48
N GLY A 442 11.39 -3.33 19.21
CA GLY A 442 12.39 -3.03 20.25
C GLY A 442 12.38 -1.58 20.74
N GLN A 443 11.63 -0.69 20.08
CA GLN A 443 11.55 0.74 20.40
C GLN A 443 10.21 1.15 21.03
N VAL A 444 9.33 0.18 21.29
CA VAL A 444 8.00 0.45 21.86
C VAL A 444 8.14 0.99 23.28
N GLN A 445 7.72 2.25 23.48
CA GLN A 445 7.69 2.89 24.81
C GLN A 445 6.31 2.82 25.46
N TYR A 446 5.26 2.85 24.65
CA TYR A 446 3.88 2.86 25.10
C TYR A 446 3.12 1.72 24.41
N VAL A 447 2.44 0.91 25.21
CA VAL A 447 1.54 -0.15 24.74
C VAL A 447 0.12 0.28 25.04
N PHE A 448 -0.64 0.59 24.00
CA PHE A 448 -2.08 0.81 24.12
C PHE A 448 -2.75 -0.54 23.93
N SER A 449 -3.36 -1.06 24.98
CA SER A 449 -4.10 -2.32 24.94
C SER A 449 -5.59 -2.04 25.01
N ASP A 450 -6.35 -2.72 24.16
CA ASP A 450 -7.78 -2.83 24.38
C ASP A 450 -8.04 -3.71 25.62
N LYS A 451 -9.13 -3.44 26.35
CA LYS A 451 -9.55 -4.24 27.49
C LYS A 451 -10.24 -5.51 27.02
N THR A 452 -11.24 -5.35 26.16
CA THR A 452 -12.10 -6.44 25.71
C THR A 452 -11.42 -7.24 24.61
N GLY A 453 -11.50 -8.58 24.66
CA GLY A 453 -10.90 -9.45 23.64
C GLY A 453 -9.36 -9.50 23.62
N THR A 454 -8.68 -8.60 24.34
CA THR A 454 -7.21 -8.58 24.48
C THR A 454 -6.78 -8.88 25.92
N LEU A 455 -7.18 -8.06 26.90
CA LEU A 455 -6.84 -8.30 28.32
C LEU A 455 -7.77 -9.33 28.98
N THR A 456 -9.05 -9.34 28.59
CA THR A 456 -10.07 -10.25 29.14
C THR A 456 -10.63 -11.18 28.07
N GLN A 457 -10.83 -12.46 28.41
CA GLN A 457 -11.57 -13.39 27.57
C GLN A 457 -13.06 -13.05 27.61
N ASN A 458 -13.76 -13.18 26.48
CA ASN A 458 -15.20 -12.95 26.38
C ASN A 458 -16.00 -14.16 26.90
N VAL A 459 -15.70 -14.60 28.12
CA VAL A 459 -16.36 -15.68 28.82
C VAL A 459 -16.65 -15.16 30.24
N MET A 460 -17.92 -15.09 30.62
CA MET A 460 -18.35 -14.71 31.96
C MET A 460 -18.56 -15.93 32.85
#